data_AF-A0A7W0XJ15-F1
#
_entry.id   AF-A0A7W0XJ15-F1
#
_cell.length_a   1.000
_cell.length_b   1.000
_cell.length_c   1.000
_cell.angle_alpha   90.00
_cell.angle_beta   90.00
_cell.angle_gamma   90.00
#
_symmetry.space_group_name_H-M   'P 1'
#
loop_
_entity.id
_entity.type
_entity.pdbx_description
1 polymer ?
#
loop_
_entity_poly.entity_id
_entity_poly.type
_entity_poly.pdbx_seq_one_letter_code
_entity_poly.pdbx_strand_id
1 'polypeptide(L)'
;SRPHPEATGRDLSDIAADWGVDLAQAARRLDPAGAIYFQMDEADVRRVLSFPLTMIGSDGLPHDDHPHPRLWGTFPRVLGRYARELGLFPLETAIHKMTGMPAEMFRLDGRGRLAAGCYADVVVFNPDTVIDRATYEEPKQFSDGIEKVFVNGVLSWESGARSVARAGRLVGGKSH
;
A
#
# COMPACT_ATOMS: atom_id res chain seq x y z
N SER A 1 -20.14 -0.79 7.75
CA SER A 1 -21.01 0.38 8.01
C SER A 1 -21.16 0.53 9.52
N ARG A 2 -21.25 1.75 10.08
CA ARG A 2 -21.50 1.91 11.53
C ARG A 2 -22.89 1.41 11.96
N PRO A 3 -24.00 1.77 11.29
CA PRO A 3 -25.31 1.24 11.63
C PRO A 3 -25.48 -0.26 11.30
N HIS A 4 -24.72 -0.77 10.32
CA HIS A 4 -24.82 -2.15 9.82
C HIS A 4 -23.43 -2.81 9.68
N PRO A 5 -22.77 -3.20 10.79
CA PRO A 5 -21.46 -3.84 10.75
C PRO A 5 -21.48 -5.19 10.03
N GLU A 6 -22.62 -5.90 10.03
CA GLU A 6 -22.85 -7.16 9.32
C GLU A 6 -22.76 -7.06 7.79
N ALA A 7 -22.87 -5.85 7.25
CA ALA A 7 -22.74 -5.59 5.81
C ALA A 7 -21.29 -5.54 5.34
N THR A 8 -20.31 -5.62 6.25
CA THR A 8 -18.88 -5.51 5.94
C THR A 8 -18.42 -6.65 5.03
N GLY A 9 -17.72 -6.31 3.95
CA GLY A 9 -17.20 -7.29 2.97
C GLY A 9 -18.23 -7.84 1.98
N ARG A 10 -19.50 -7.42 2.06
CA ARG A 10 -20.56 -7.83 1.13
C ARG A 10 -20.67 -6.88 -0.06
N ASP A 11 -21.18 -7.38 -1.18
CA ASP A 11 -21.54 -6.53 -2.31
C ASP A 11 -22.79 -5.68 -1.97
N LEU A 12 -22.77 -4.41 -2.39
CA LEU A 12 -23.92 -3.51 -2.22
C LEU A 12 -25.16 -4.02 -2.96
N SER A 13 -24.99 -4.71 -4.10
CA SER A 13 -26.10 -5.32 -4.83
C SER A 13 -26.80 -6.40 -4.02
N ASP A 14 -26.03 -7.23 -3.32
CA ASP A 14 -26.57 -8.31 -2.50
C ASP A 14 -27.30 -7.75 -1.28
N ILE A 15 -26.73 -6.71 -0.64
CA ILE A 15 -27.37 -6.01 0.46
C ILE A 15 -28.70 -5.38 0.00
N ALA A 16 -28.70 -4.71 -1.16
CA ALA A 16 -29.88 -4.08 -1.71
C ALA A 16 -30.98 -5.10 -2.04
N ALA A 17 -30.59 -6.24 -2.62
CA ALA A 17 -31.50 -7.35 -2.91
C ALA A 17 -32.12 -7.94 -1.63
N ASP A 18 -31.30 -8.23 -0.60
CA ASP A 18 -31.76 -8.75 0.70
C ASP A 18 -32.74 -7.79 1.38
N TRP A 19 -32.50 -6.47 1.25
CA TRP A 19 -33.32 -5.43 1.86
C TRP A 19 -34.54 -5.05 1.02
N GLY A 20 -34.67 -5.58 -0.20
CA GLY A 20 -35.75 -5.24 -1.13
C GLY A 20 -35.77 -3.78 -1.54
N VAL A 21 -34.60 -3.16 -1.70
CA VAL A 21 -34.44 -1.73 -2.07
C VAL A 21 -33.48 -1.56 -3.25
N ASP A 22 -33.43 -0.36 -3.83
CA ASP A 22 -32.39 -0.03 -4.80
C ASP A 22 -31.03 0.25 -4.13
N LEU A 23 -29.96 0.26 -4.95
CA LEU A 23 -28.58 0.50 -4.48
C LEU A 23 -28.45 1.84 -3.75
N ALA A 24 -29.12 2.89 -4.23
CA ALA A 24 -29.01 4.22 -3.65
C ALA A 24 -29.65 4.28 -2.27
N GLN A 25 -30.76 3.58 -2.07
CA GLN A 25 -31.44 3.46 -0.80
C GLN A 25 -30.66 2.55 0.17
N ALA A 26 -30.07 1.45 -0.30
CA ALA A 26 -29.16 0.64 0.51
C ALA A 26 -27.96 1.48 0.98
N ALA A 27 -27.31 2.22 0.08
CA ALA A 27 -26.19 3.08 0.43
C ALA A 27 -26.57 4.15 1.47
N ARG A 28 -27.74 4.79 1.33
CA ARG A 28 -28.26 5.75 2.31
C ARG A 28 -28.48 5.13 3.70
N ARG A 29 -28.96 3.88 3.77
CA ARG A 29 -29.16 3.17 5.04
C ARG A 29 -27.84 2.77 5.69
N LEU A 30 -26.81 2.49 4.89
CA LEU A 30 -25.48 2.13 5.36
C LEU A 30 -24.69 3.33 5.89
N ASP A 31 -25.09 4.57 5.59
CA ASP A 31 -24.37 5.77 5.99
C ASP A 31 -24.32 5.95 7.54
N PRO A 32 -23.15 6.24 8.14
CA PRO A 32 -21.83 6.32 7.52
C PRO A 32 -21.18 4.94 7.25
N ALA A 33 -20.61 4.79 6.06
CA ALA A 33 -19.90 3.59 5.60
C ALA A 33 -18.72 3.91 4.66
N GLY A 34 -17.77 2.98 4.60
CA GLY A 34 -16.76 2.91 3.54
C GLY A 34 -17.13 1.84 2.50
N ALA A 35 -16.56 1.95 1.29
CA ALA A 35 -16.78 1.00 0.20
C ALA A 35 -15.52 0.89 -0.68
N ILE A 36 -15.40 -0.22 -1.40
CA ILE A 36 -14.39 -0.44 -2.43
C ILE A 36 -15.08 -0.34 -3.79
N TYR A 37 -14.54 0.49 -4.69
CA TYR A 37 -15.10 0.70 -6.02
C TYR A 37 -14.19 0.08 -7.09
N PHE A 38 -14.67 -0.95 -7.77
CA PHE A 38 -13.97 -1.61 -8.88
C PHE A 38 -14.27 -0.88 -10.20
N GLN A 39 -13.67 0.31 -10.39
CA GLN A 39 -13.98 1.21 -11.51
C GLN A 39 -12.79 1.52 -12.43
N MET A 40 -11.62 0.91 -12.19
CA MET A 40 -10.41 1.17 -12.96
C MET A 40 -10.10 0.00 -13.89
N ASP A 41 -9.59 0.32 -15.08
CA ASP A 41 -9.03 -0.66 -16.01
C ASP A 41 -7.54 -0.90 -15.69
N GLU A 42 -7.14 -2.17 -15.65
CA GLU A 42 -5.77 -2.58 -15.32
C GLU A 42 -4.74 -2.06 -16.34
N ALA A 43 -5.10 -1.89 -17.61
CA ALA A 43 -4.21 -1.32 -18.62
C ALA A 43 -3.95 0.17 -18.37
N ASP A 44 -4.95 0.90 -17.88
CA ASP A 44 -4.79 2.30 -17.48
C ASP A 44 -3.90 2.41 -16.24
N VAL A 45 -4.10 1.54 -15.25
CA VAL A 45 -3.24 1.44 -14.06
C VAL A 45 -1.79 1.20 -14.47
N ARG A 46 -1.52 0.23 -15.35
CA ARG A 46 -0.17 -0.05 -15.85
C ARG A 46 0.43 1.12 -16.61
N ARG A 47 -0.36 1.82 -17.43
CA ARG A 47 0.11 2.99 -18.17
C ARG A 47 0.54 4.10 -17.22
N VAL A 48 -0.28 4.39 -16.20
CA VAL A 48 0.05 5.39 -15.18
C VAL A 48 1.27 4.96 -14.37
N LEU A 49 1.36 3.70 -13.94
CA LEU A 49 2.54 3.19 -13.21
C LEU A 49 3.83 3.31 -14.03
N SER A 50 3.77 3.08 -15.33
CA SER A 50 4.92 3.18 -16.25
C SER A 50 5.35 4.61 -16.55
N PHE A 51 4.47 5.59 -16.31
CA PHE A 51 4.80 6.99 -16.57
C PHE A 51 6.00 7.44 -15.71
N PRO A 52 7.03 8.10 -16.29
CA PRO A 52 8.30 8.33 -15.59
C PRO A 52 8.17 9.00 -14.22
N LEU A 53 7.25 9.95 -14.06
CA LEU A 53 7.10 10.74 -12.83
C LEU A 53 6.09 10.18 -11.82
N THR A 54 5.51 9.01 -12.09
CA THR A 54 4.59 8.37 -11.14
C THR A 54 5.35 7.79 -9.95
N MET A 55 4.97 8.22 -8.74
CA MET A 55 5.38 7.64 -7.47
C MET A 55 4.38 6.60 -6.97
N ILE A 56 4.84 5.72 -6.08
CA ILE A 56 3.98 4.70 -5.45
C ILE A 56 3.41 5.22 -4.13
N GLY A 57 2.09 5.20 -3.99
CA GLY A 57 1.37 5.48 -2.74
C GLY A 57 0.32 4.41 -2.48
N SER A 58 0.21 3.95 -1.23
CA SER A 58 -0.72 2.85 -0.91
C SER A 58 -2.18 3.28 -0.81
N ASP A 59 -2.44 4.54 -0.41
CA ASP A 59 -3.78 5.04 -0.11
C ASP A 59 -4.55 4.11 0.85
N GLY A 60 -3.82 3.50 1.78
CA GLY A 60 -4.37 2.58 2.76
C GLY A 60 -5.22 3.32 3.80
N LEU A 61 -6.41 2.80 4.10
CA LEU A 61 -7.29 3.31 5.15
C LEU A 61 -7.18 2.38 6.38
N PRO A 62 -6.35 2.72 7.39
CA PRO A 62 -5.98 1.79 8.46
C PRO A 62 -7.10 1.53 9.48
N HIS A 63 -8.16 2.34 9.46
CA HIS A 63 -9.27 2.25 10.42
C HIS A 63 -10.46 1.43 9.90
N ASP A 64 -10.39 0.91 8.68
CA ASP A 64 -11.44 0.07 8.11
C ASP A 64 -11.35 -1.36 8.68
N ASP A 65 -12.50 -1.92 9.07
CA ASP A 65 -12.59 -3.30 9.55
C ASP A 65 -12.19 -4.30 8.45
N HIS A 66 -12.60 -4.02 7.22
CA HIS A 66 -12.27 -4.77 6.01
C HIS A 66 -11.68 -3.83 4.95
N PRO A 67 -10.39 -3.46 5.08
CA PRO A 67 -9.76 -2.46 4.23
C PRO A 67 -9.53 -3.00 2.82
N HIS A 68 -9.30 -2.11 1.86
CA HIS A 68 -8.76 -2.52 0.57
C HIS A 68 -7.35 -3.15 0.74
N PRO A 69 -7.01 -4.25 0.03
CA PRO A 69 -5.70 -4.92 0.15
C PRO A 69 -4.47 -4.03 -0.13
N ARG A 70 -4.66 -2.87 -0.75
CA ARG A 70 -3.61 -1.87 -0.99
C ARG A 70 -2.95 -1.38 0.31
N LEU A 71 -3.66 -1.44 1.44
CA LEU A 71 -3.10 -1.12 2.75
C LEU A 71 -1.91 -2.03 3.11
N TRP A 72 -1.93 -3.29 2.70
CA TRP A 72 -0.93 -4.31 3.09
C TRP A 72 -0.03 -4.79 1.95
N GLY A 73 -0.47 -4.61 0.68
CA GLY A 73 0.21 -5.19 -0.47
C GLY A 73 0.87 -4.21 -1.45
N THR A 74 0.64 -2.90 -1.36
CA THR A 74 0.99 -1.98 -2.46
C THR A 74 2.45 -2.09 -2.93
N PHE A 75 3.42 -1.94 -2.04
CA PHE A 75 4.83 -1.91 -2.46
C PHE A 75 5.33 -3.28 -2.91
N PRO A 76 5.05 -4.39 -2.19
CA PRO A 76 5.43 -5.73 -2.65
C PRO A 76 4.73 -6.13 -3.97
N ARG A 77 3.50 -5.68 -4.23
CA ARG A 77 2.85 -5.86 -5.54
C ARG A 77 3.61 -5.17 -6.67
N VAL A 78 4.09 -3.95 -6.44
CA VAL A 78 4.92 -3.22 -7.43
C VAL A 78 6.22 -3.96 -7.71
N LEU A 79 6.91 -4.46 -6.68
CA LEU A 79 8.16 -5.19 -6.85
C LEU A 79 7.96 -6.56 -7.50
N GLY A 80 7.02 -7.37 -7.00
CA GLY A 80 6.79 -8.73 -7.45
C GLY A 80 5.96 -8.81 -8.73
N ARG A 81 4.73 -8.28 -8.70
CA ARG A 81 3.81 -8.40 -9.83
C ARG A 81 4.22 -7.51 -11.00
N TYR A 82 4.44 -6.21 -10.75
CA TYR A 82 4.65 -5.27 -11.85
C TYR A 82 6.08 -5.27 -12.38
N ALA A 83 7.10 -5.27 -11.51
CA ALA A 83 8.49 -5.26 -11.97
C ALA A 83 8.99 -6.67 -12.36
N ARG A 84 8.92 -7.66 -11.46
CA ARG A 84 9.45 -9.02 -11.73
C ARG A 84 8.60 -9.81 -12.73
N GLU A 85 7.30 -10.01 -12.47
CA GLU A 85 6.47 -10.93 -13.26
C GLU A 85 6.04 -10.35 -14.61
N LEU A 86 5.58 -9.10 -14.62
CA LEU A 86 5.08 -8.45 -15.83
C LEU A 86 6.17 -7.72 -16.61
N GLY A 87 7.35 -7.50 -16.01
CA GLY A 87 8.43 -6.76 -16.65
C GLY A 87 8.04 -5.33 -17.05
N LEU A 88 7.11 -4.71 -16.32
CA LEU A 88 6.55 -3.40 -16.68
C LEU A 88 7.63 -2.31 -16.69
N PHE A 89 8.60 -2.44 -15.79
CA PHE A 89 9.83 -1.65 -15.72
C PHE A 89 10.89 -2.41 -14.90
N PRO A 90 12.18 -2.06 -15.02
CA PRO A 90 13.24 -2.66 -14.23
C PRO A 90 13.02 -2.50 -12.72
N LEU A 91 13.56 -3.42 -11.92
CA LEU A 91 13.42 -3.40 -10.47
C LEU A 91 13.98 -2.12 -9.84
N GLU A 92 15.11 -1.62 -10.34
CA GLU A 92 15.71 -0.36 -9.91
C GLU A 92 14.81 0.85 -10.18
N THR A 93 14.01 0.81 -11.26
CA THR A 93 13.00 1.85 -11.54
C THR A 93 11.87 1.77 -10.54
N ALA A 94 11.39 0.56 -10.23
CA ALA A 94 10.39 0.34 -9.19
C ALA A 94 10.86 0.89 -7.84
N ILE A 95 12.09 0.55 -7.43
CA ILE A 95 12.72 1.03 -6.18
C ILE A 95 12.80 2.55 -6.20
N HIS A 96 13.27 3.18 -7.27
CA HIS A 96 13.40 4.63 -7.35
C HIS A 96 12.05 5.35 -7.19
N LYS A 97 10.98 4.83 -7.81
CA LYS A 97 9.60 5.34 -7.71
C LYS A 97 9.01 5.29 -6.30
N MET A 98 9.60 4.50 -5.40
CA MET A 98 9.19 4.38 -3.99
C MET A 98 10.27 4.82 -2.98
N THR A 99 11.40 5.36 -3.45
CA THR A 99 12.51 5.82 -2.57
C THR A 99 13.02 7.21 -2.97
N GLY A 100 13.91 7.29 -3.97
CA GLY A 100 14.56 8.53 -4.37
C GLY A 100 13.58 9.58 -4.91
N MET A 101 12.63 9.17 -5.75
CA MET A 101 11.63 10.07 -6.34
C MET A 101 10.75 10.75 -5.28
N PRO A 102 10.10 10.04 -4.33
CA PRO A 102 9.37 10.70 -3.26
C PRO A 102 10.27 11.51 -2.32
N ALA A 103 11.50 11.06 -2.03
CA ALA A 103 12.42 11.85 -1.21
C ALA A 103 12.78 13.20 -1.87
N GLU A 104 12.98 13.22 -3.19
CA GLU A 104 13.20 14.44 -3.95
C GLU A 104 11.95 15.33 -3.97
N MET A 105 10.79 14.76 -4.32
CA MET A 105 9.53 15.49 -4.45
C MET A 105 9.09 16.14 -3.14
N PHE A 106 9.23 15.43 -2.02
CA PHE A 106 8.87 15.90 -0.69
C PHE A 106 10.03 16.55 0.08
N ARG A 107 11.21 16.69 -0.55
CA ARG A 107 12.40 17.33 0.03
C ARG A 107 12.84 16.71 1.36
N LEU A 108 12.88 15.39 1.39
CA LEU A 108 13.31 14.60 2.55
C LEU A 108 14.84 14.46 2.54
N ASP A 109 15.52 15.54 2.92
CA ASP A 109 16.98 15.62 2.92
C ASP A 109 17.61 14.43 3.68
N GLY A 110 18.57 13.76 3.04
CA GLY A 110 19.27 12.61 3.60
C GLY A 110 18.47 11.30 3.61
N ARG A 111 17.31 11.20 2.93
CA ARG A 111 16.50 9.97 2.81
C ARG A 111 16.31 9.56 1.34
N GLY A 112 15.80 8.34 1.14
CA GLY A 112 15.47 7.80 -0.19
C GLY A 112 16.65 7.33 -1.04
N ARG A 113 17.87 7.35 -0.50
CA ARG A 113 19.08 6.83 -1.15
C ARG A 113 19.97 6.10 -0.14
N LEU A 114 20.67 5.07 -0.62
CA LEU A 114 21.74 4.41 0.14
C LEU A 114 23.06 5.10 -0.18
N ALA A 115 23.48 6.02 0.69
CA ALA A 115 24.75 6.73 0.58
C ALA A 115 25.29 7.09 1.97
N ALA A 116 26.61 7.22 2.08
CA ALA A 116 27.24 7.67 3.33
C ALA A 116 26.67 9.03 3.77
N GLY A 117 26.35 9.17 5.05
CA GLY A 117 25.75 10.38 5.62
C GLY A 117 24.22 10.46 5.50
N CYS A 118 23.56 9.58 4.74
CA CYS A 118 22.10 9.47 4.74
C CYS A 118 21.57 8.74 5.98
N TYR A 119 20.29 8.94 6.29
CA TYR A 119 19.60 8.14 7.30
C TYR A 119 19.55 6.67 6.87
N ALA A 120 19.79 5.77 7.83
CA ALA A 120 19.74 4.33 7.60
C ALA A 120 18.30 3.80 7.61
N ASP A 121 17.47 4.29 6.68
CA ASP A 121 16.17 3.70 6.36
C ASP A 121 16.39 2.67 5.25
N VAL A 122 16.38 1.38 5.62
CA VAL A 122 16.80 0.30 4.73
C VAL A 122 15.78 -0.83 4.76
N VAL A 123 15.43 -1.34 3.58
CA VAL A 123 14.65 -2.56 3.44
C VAL A 123 15.54 -3.64 2.82
N VAL A 124 15.61 -4.80 3.47
CA VAL A 124 16.21 -6.01 2.92
C VAL A 124 15.06 -6.89 2.45
N PHE A 125 15.07 -7.26 1.18
CA PHE A 125 14.07 -8.12 0.58
C PHE A 125 14.68 -9.05 -0.46
N ASN A 126 14.04 -10.19 -0.67
CA ASN A 126 14.41 -11.14 -1.71
C ASN A 126 13.69 -10.78 -3.03
N PRO A 127 14.41 -10.40 -4.09
CA PRO A 127 13.80 -9.98 -5.35
C PRO A 127 13.03 -11.11 -6.04
N ASP A 128 13.43 -12.37 -5.83
CA ASP A 128 12.81 -13.53 -6.47
C ASP A 128 11.48 -13.91 -5.82
N THR A 129 11.26 -13.54 -4.56
CA THR A 129 10.08 -13.97 -3.79
C THR A 129 9.17 -12.84 -3.31
N VAL A 130 9.61 -11.58 -3.36
CA VAL A 130 8.80 -10.44 -2.89
C VAL A 130 7.46 -10.37 -3.65
N ILE A 131 6.34 -10.39 -2.93
CA ILE A 131 4.99 -10.32 -3.51
C ILE A 131 3.95 -9.95 -2.44
N ASP A 132 2.87 -9.29 -2.86
CA ASP A 132 1.68 -9.11 -2.03
C ASP A 132 0.91 -10.41 -1.82
N ARG A 133 0.39 -10.60 -0.60
CA ARG A 133 -0.55 -11.70 -0.28
C ARG A 133 -1.95 -11.22 0.03
N ALA A 134 -2.10 -9.95 0.41
CA ALA A 134 -3.40 -9.35 0.71
C ALA A 134 -4.33 -9.41 -0.52
N THR A 135 -5.48 -10.07 -0.37
CA THR A 135 -6.55 -10.12 -1.38
C THR A 135 -7.75 -9.28 -0.94
N TYR A 136 -8.80 -9.19 -1.77
CA TYR A 136 -10.03 -8.51 -1.35
C TYR A 136 -10.77 -9.30 -0.27
N GLU A 137 -10.64 -10.62 -0.25
CA GLU A 137 -11.23 -11.52 0.73
C GLU A 137 -10.42 -11.52 2.04
N GLU A 138 -9.09 -11.50 1.95
CA GLU A 138 -8.19 -11.52 3.09
C GLU A 138 -7.22 -10.31 3.04
N PRO A 139 -7.69 -9.08 3.30
CA PRO A 139 -6.94 -7.87 3.00
C PRO A 139 -5.83 -7.51 3.98
N LYS A 140 -5.71 -8.24 5.10
CA LYS A 140 -4.74 -7.98 6.18
C LYS A 140 -3.58 -8.98 6.21
N GLN A 141 -3.29 -9.64 5.08
CA GLN A 141 -2.17 -10.56 4.99
C GLN A 141 -0.83 -9.84 4.81
N PHE A 142 0.19 -10.32 5.53
CA PHE A 142 1.56 -9.87 5.35
C PHE A 142 2.08 -10.28 3.98
N SER A 143 2.89 -9.42 3.38
CA SER A 143 3.58 -9.72 2.12
C SER A 143 4.78 -10.63 2.35
N ASP A 144 5.14 -11.40 1.32
CA ASP A 144 6.31 -12.26 1.33
C ASP A 144 7.57 -11.53 0.84
N GLY A 145 8.73 -12.13 1.13
CA GLY A 145 10.02 -11.70 0.62
C GLY A 145 10.60 -10.44 1.28
N ILE A 146 9.90 -9.76 2.17
CA ILE A 146 10.46 -8.70 3.02
C ILE A 146 11.15 -9.34 4.23
N GLU A 147 12.48 -9.27 4.28
CA GLU A 147 13.27 -9.92 5.32
C GLU A 147 13.46 -9.03 6.55
N LYS A 148 13.89 -7.78 6.33
CA LYS A 148 14.19 -6.82 7.40
C LYS A 148 13.85 -5.39 6.99
N VAL A 149 13.38 -4.60 7.95
CA VAL A 149 13.22 -3.15 7.78
C VAL A 149 13.93 -2.43 8.91
N PHE A 150 14.75 -1.47 8.54
CA PHE A 150 15.45 -0.56 9.44
C PHE A 150 14.87 0.84 9.26
N VAL A 151 14.62 1.53 10.37
CA VAL A 151 14.21 2.92 10.39
C VAL A 151 15.21 3.69 11.22
N ASN A 152 15.85 4.71 10.65
CA ASN A 152 16.93 5.46 11.30
C ASN A 152 18.02 4.56 11.92
N GLY A 153 18.36 3.44 11.27
CA GLY A 153 19.38 2.48 11.70
C GLY A 153 18.93 1.45 12.73
N VAL A 154 17.67 1.49 13.17
CA VAL A 154 17.12 0.55 14.15
C VAL A 154 16.25 -0.48 13.45
N LEU A 155 16.53 -1.76 13.67
CA LEU A 155 15.67 -2.85 13.19
C LEU A 155 14.24 -2.62 13.73
N SER A 156 13.28 -2.50 12.82
CA SER A 156 11.87 -2.16 13.11
C SER A 156 10.91 -3.27 12.67
N TRP A 157 11.34 -4.13 11.74
CA TRP A 157 10.63 -5.33 11.29
C TRP A 157 11.64 -6.43 10.93
N GLU A 158 11.27 -7.68 11.21
CA GLU A 158 11.98 -8.88 10.77
C GLU A 158 10.95 -9.95 10.39
N SER A 159 11.19 -10.68 9.30
CA SER A 159 10.28 -11.73 8.83
C SER A 159 9.99 -12.76 9.93
N GLY A 160 8.72 -13.12 10.09
CA GLY A 160 8.25 -14.01 11.16
C GLY A 160 8.13 -13.37 12.55
N ALA A 161 8.60 -12.14 12.73
CA ALA A 161 8.45 -11.38 13.97
C ALA A 161 7.33 -10.32 13.86
N ARG A 162 6.82 -9.87 15.01
CA ARG A 162 6.06 -8.60 15.08
C ARG A 162 7.04 -7.43 15.06
N SER A 163 6.56 -6.21 14.79
CA SER A 163 7.38 -5.00 14.84
C SER A 163 8.21 -4.94 16.13
N VAL A 164 9.53 -4.76 15.96
CA VAL A 164 10.51 -4.96 17.04
C VAL A 164 10.90 -3.65 17.76
N ALA A 165 10.79 -2.50 17.08
CA ALA A 165 11.12 -1.19 17.66
C ALA A 165 10.42 -0.06 16.90
N ARG A 166 10.30 1.10 17.57
CA ARG A 166 9.78 2.34 16.98
C ARG A 166 10.89 3.38 16.93
N ALA A 167 11.46 3.59 15.75
CA ALA A 167 12.54 4.56 15.54
C ALA A 167 12.15 5.71 14.60
N GLY A 168 10.85 5.91 14.36
CA GLY A 168 10.33 7.00 13.53
C GLY A 168 10.69 8.37 14.09
N ARG A 169 10.86 9.35 13.19
CA ARG A 169 11.08 10.76 13.52
C ARG A 169 10.11 11.61 12.72
N LEU A 170 9.68 12.73 13.30
CA LEU A 170 8.98 13.76 12.53
C LEU A 170 9.93 14.26 11.44
N VAL A 171 9.48 14.18 10.19
CA VAL A 171 10.16 14.77 9.03
C VAL A 171 9.47 16.09 8.73
N GLY A 172 10.16 17.20 8.99
CA GLY A 172 9.71 18.53 8.61
C GLY A 172 10.26 18.92 7.24
N GLY A 173 9.45 19.60 6.43
CA GLY A 173 10.01 20.41 5.34
C GLY A 173 10.83 21.55 5.94
N LYS A 174 11.86 22.03 5.23
CA LYS A 174 12.58 23.24 5.66
C LYS A 174 11.56 24.35 5.95
N SER A 175 11.64 24.93 7.15
CA SER A 175 11.03 26.22 7.43
C SER A 175 11.51 27.20 6.37
N HIS A 176 10.57 27.89 5.72
CA HIS A 176 10.88 29.04 4.88
C HIS A 176 11.54 30.15 5.69
#